data_AF-A0A453LX72-F1
#
_entry.id   AF-A0A453LX72-F1
#
_cell.length_a   1.000
_cell.length_b   1.000
_cell.length_c   1.000
_cell.angle_alpha   90.00
_cell.angle_beta   90.00
_cell.angle_gamma   90.00
#
_symmetry.space_group_name_H-M   'P 1'
#
loop_
_entity.id
_entity.type
_entity.pdbx_description
1 polymer ?
#
loop_
_entity_poly.entity_id
_entity_poly.type
_entity_poly.pdbx_seq_one_letter_code
_entity_poly.pdbx_strand_id
1 'polypeptide(L)'
;LSPHPDIPQPLTRDHSAQPTSTPLSIRTHRILVADDATMAALLARQAALALRARQTARLGPSATAMQGHLRTYMDAGAPKRFKEDEEKEQLAKELAKDWSAVFERSINTLFLTEMVRGLMLTLKYFFERKVTINYPFEKGPLSPRFRGEHALRRYDTGEERCIACKLCEAICPAQAITIEAEEREDGSRRTTRYDIDMTKCIYCGFCQEACPVDAIVEGPNFEFSTETHEELLYDKEKLLENGDRWETEIAENLKSEALYR
;
A
#
# COMPACT_ATOMS: atom_id res chain seq x y z
N LEU A 1 -39.28 28.50 1.40
CA LEU A 1 -40.21 28.17 0.29
C LEU A 1 -39.37 27.99 -0.96
N SER A 2 -39.57 26.84 -1.61
CA SER A 2 -39.08 26.43 -2.94
C SER A 2 -37.66 25.87 -3.03
N PRO A 3 -37.46 24.83 -3.87
CA PRO A 3 -36.61 23.67 -3.56
C PRO A 3 -35.41 23.52 -4.52
N HIS A 4 -34.33 22.92 -4.04
CA HIS A 4 -33.19 22.53 -4.88
C HIS A 4 -33.50 21.22 -5.63
N PRO A 5 -33.15 21.11 -6.93
CA PRO A 5 -33.34 19.90 -7.72
C PRO A 5 -32.27 18.83 -7.44
N ASP A 6 -32.72 17.59 -7.57
CA ASP A 6 -32.06 16.32 -7.22
C ASP A 6 -30.69 16.10 -7.90
N ILE A 7 -29.68 15.83 -7.07
CA ILE A 7 -28.40 15.24 -7.47
C ILE A 7 -28.44 13.75 -7.13
N PRO A 8 -28.21 12.83 -8.09
CA PRO A 8 -28.27 11.39 -7.82
C PRO A 8 -27.10 10.95 -6.95
N GLN A 9 -27.41 10.34 -5.80
CA GLN A 9 -26.44 9.75 -4.88
C GLN A 9 -25.71 8.55 -5.54
N PRO A 10 -24.38 8.40 -5.37
CA PRO A 10 -23.68 7.20 -5.81
C PRO A 10 -23.98 6.03 -4.88
N LEU A 11 -24.23 4.86 -5.48
CA LEU A 11 -24.52 3.58 -4.83
C LEU A 11 -23.52 3.28 -3.70
N THR A 12 -24.05 3.17 -2.48
CA THR A 12 -23.35 2.60 -1.32
C THR A 12 -23.02 1.14 -1.61
N ARG A 13 -21.74 0.85 -1.78
CA ARG A 13 -21.23 -0.51 -1.90
C ARG A 13 -21.01 -1.03 -0.47
N ASP A 14 -21.83 -1.99 -0.06
CA ASP A 14 -21.73 -2.67 1.23
C ASP A 14 -20.31 -3.24 1.44
N HIS A 15 -19.56 -2.64 2.37
CA HIS A 15 -18.34 -3.21 2.92
C HIS A 15 -18.68 -3.96 4.20
N SER A 16 -19.25 -5.16 4.06
CA SER A 16 -19.46 -6.10 5.17
C SER A 16 -18.75 -7.42 4.88
N ALA A 17 -17.41 -7.39 4.89
CA ALA A 17 -16.59 -8.60 4.98
C ALA A 17 -15.16 -8.27 5.44
N GLN A 18 -14.96 -8.07 6.74
CA GLN A 18 -13.66 -8.27 7.37
C GLN A 18 -13.70 -9.61 8.11
N PRO A 19 -12.76 -10.55 7.86
CA PRO A 19 -12.66 -11.76 8.66
C PRO A 19 -12.04 -11.46 10.02
N THR A 20 -12.84 -11.67 11.05
CA THR A 20 -12.46 -11.63 12.47
C THR A 20 -11.37 -12.64 12.80
N SER A 21 -10.41 -12.21 13.60
CA SER A 21 -9.34 -12.99 14.22
C SER A 21 -9.86 -14.25 14.91
N THR A 22 -9.25 -15.40 14.59
CA THR A 22 -9.45 -16.66 15.31
C THR A 22 -8.58 -16.71 16.57
N PRO A 23 -9.07 -17.27 17.70
CA PRO A 23 -8.28 -17.38 18.91
C PRO A 23 -7.27 -18.55 18.81
N LEU A 24 -6.02 -18.30 19.24
CA LEU A 24 -5.01 -19.35 19.45
C LEU A 24 -5.48 -20.35 20.52
N SER A 25 -5.81 -21.56 20.10
CA SER A 25 -5.98 -22.72 20.99
C SER A 25 -4.61 -23.31 21.31
N ILE A 26 -4.19 -23.20 22.56
CA ILE A 26 -3.03 -23.88 23.14
C ILE A 26 -3.21 -25.40 23.01
N ARG A 27 -2.37 -26.04 22.19
CA ARG A 27 -2.38 -27.49 21.97
C ARG A 27 -1.43 -28.14 22.98
N THR A 28 -1.98 -28.77 24.01
CA THR A 28 -1.24 -29.59 24.98
C THR A 28 -0.62 -30.79 24.27
N HIS A 29 0.70 -30.99 24.43
CA HIS A 29 1.41 -32.15 23.91
C HIS A 29 0.96 -33.43 24.63
N ARG A 30 0.27 -34.32 23.91
CA ARG A 30 0.02 -35.70 24.34
C ARG A 30 1.23 -36.54 23.91
N ILE A 31 2.04 -36.94 24.88
CA ILE A 31 3.16 -37.86 24.70
C ILE A 31 2.58 -39.22 24.25
N LEU A 32 2.86 -39.62 23.02
CA LEU A 32 2.55 -40.95 22.52
C LEU A 32 3.68 -41.89 22.97
N VAL A 33 3.34 -42.84 23.83
CA VAL A 33 4.17 -44.01 24.14
C VAL A 33 4.15 -44.89 22.89
N ALA A 34 5.33 -45.15 22.31
CA ALA A 34 5.47 -45.96 21.10
C ALA A 34 5.42 -47.46 21.45
N ASP A 35 4.57 -48.21 20.74
CA ASP A 35 4.46 -49.68 20.87
C ASP A 35 5.70 -50.39 20.31
N ASP A 36 6.14 -51.47 20.98
CA ASP A 36 7.37 -52.22 20.69
C ASP A 36 7.51 -52.71 19.23
N ALA A 37 6.38 -52.91 18.53
CA ALA A 37 6.36 -53.30 17.12
C ALA A 37 6.85 -52.18 16.17
N THR A 38 6.66 -50.91 16.53
CA THR A 38 7.09 -49.75 15.72
C THR A 38 8.59 -49.49 15.86
N MET A 39 9.15 -49.75 17.05
CA MET A 39 10.59 -49.65 17.31
C MET A 39 11.39 -50.73 16.58
N ALA A 40 10.88 -51.96 16.50
CA ALA A 40 11.52 -53.03 15.73
C ALA A 40 11.58 -52.71 14.21
N ALA A 41 10.52 -52.11 13.65
CA ALA A 41 10.48 -51.70 12.24
C ALA A 41 11.42 -50.52 11.94
N LEU A 42 11.55 -49.57 12.88
CA LEU A 42 12.50 -48.45 12.80
C LEU A 42 13.95 -48.93 12.88
N LEU A 43 14.26 -49.85 13.80
CA LEU A 43 15.60 -50.43 13.93
C LEU A 43 15.96 -51.29 12.71
N ALA A 44 15.01 -52.05 12.14
CA ALA A 44 15.23 -52.79 10.90
C ALA A 44 15.49 -51.86 9.69
N ARG A 45 14.78 -50.74 9.60
CA ARG A 45 15.04 -49.69 8.59
C ARG A 45 16.40 -49.01 8.77
N GLN A 46 16.79 -48.71 10.01
CA GLN A 46 18.09 -48.12 10.32
C GLN A 46 19.23 -49.11 10.04
N ALA A 47 19.06 -50.40 10.35
CA ALA A 47 20.04 -51.44 10.03
C ALA A 47 20.20 -51.64 8.50
N ALA A 48 19.09 -51.59 7.74
CA ALA A 48 19.14 -51.67 6.28
C ALA A 48 19.82 -50.44 5.63
N LEU A 49 19.60 -49.23 6.18
CA LEU A 49 20.31 -48.02 5.77
C LEU A 49 21.79 -48.08 6.13
N ALA A 50 22.15 -48.61 7.30
CA ALA A 50 23.54 -48.78 7.71
C ALA A 50 24.29 -49.84 6.87
N LEU A 51 23.63 -50.92 6.46
CA LEU A 51 24.18 -51.90 5.52
C LEU A 51 24.35 -51.33 4.11
N ARG A 52 23.40 -50.52 3.63
CA ARG A 52 23.53 -49.78 2.36
C ARG A 52 24.67 -48.76 2.41
N ALA A 53 24.82 -48.04 3.53
CA ALA A 53 25.93 -47.10 3.74
C ALA A 53 27.31 -47.80 3.77
N ARG A 54 27.37 -49.01 4.34
CA ARG A 54 28.60 -49.85 4.31
C ARG A 54 28.90 -50.42 2.92
N GLN A 55 27.89 -50.73 2.11
CA GLN A 55 28.09 -51.15 0.71
C GLN A 55 28.56 -49.98 -0.18
N THR A 56 28.05 -48.76 0.03
CA THR A 56 28.50 -47.57 -0.71
C THR A 56 29.89 -47.08 -0.31
N ALA A 57 30.41 -47.48 0.85
CA ALA A 57 31.77 -47.13 1.29
C ALA A 57 32.89 -47.92 0.59
N ARG A 58 32.57 -48.98 -0.17
CA ARG A 58 33.55 -49.77 -0.95
C ARG A 58 33.76 -49.28 -2.39
N LEU A 59 32.95 -48.33 -2.87
CA LEU A 59 33.11 -47.72 -4.19
C LEU A 59 33.34 -46.22 -3.98
N GLY A 60 34.52 -45.75 -4.38
CA GLY A 60 34.93 -44.36 -4.18
C GLY A 60 33.95 -43.33 -4.79
N PRO A 61 34.05 -42.05 -4.38
CA PRO A 61 33.07 -41.01 -4.70
C PRO A 61 32.91 -40.70 -6.20
N SER A 62 33.79 -41.25 -7.05
CA SER A 62 33.70 -41.12 -8.51
C SER A 62 32.64 -42.03 -9.16
N ALA A 63 32.29 -43.17 -8.57
CA ALA A 63 31.34 -44.10 -9.17
C ALA A 63 29.86 -43.68 -8.94
N THR A 64 29.56 -43.07 -7.79
CA THR A 64 28.21 -42.58 -7.44
C THR A 64 27.88 -41.27 -8.15
N ALA A 65 28.87 -40.39 -8.34
CA ALA A 65 28.70 -39.16 -9.12
C ALA A 65 28.40 -39.46 -10.60
N MET A 66 29.03 -40.51 -11.16
CA MET A 66 28.81 -40.91 -12.55
C MET A 66 27.47 -41.65 -12.76
N GLN A 67 27.01 -42.43 -11.79
CA GLN A 67 25.65 -43.04 -11.85
C GLN A 67 24.53 -42.04 -11.58
N GLY A 68 24.73 -41.02 -10.73
CA GLY A 68 23.75 -39.96 -10.51
C GLY A 68 23.56 -39.07 -11.74
N HIS A 69 24.65 -38.73 -12.42
CA HIS A 69 24.59 -37.95 -13.66
C HIS A 69 24.08 -38.77 -14.86
N LEU A 70 24.43 -40.06 -14.97
CA LEU A 70 23.93 -40.89 -16.06
C LEU A 70 22.44 -41.23 -15.89
N ARG A 71 21.94 -41.32 -14.65
CA ARG A 71 20.51 -41.54 -14.38
C ARG A 71 19.69 -40.28 -14.65
N THR A 72 20.15 -39.08 -14.32
CA THR A 72 19.43 -37.85 -14.72
C THR A 72 19.43 -37.62 -16.23
N TYR A 73 20.43 -38.11 -16.96
CA TYR A 73 20.45 -38.05 -18.42
C TYR A 73 19.60 -39.14 -19.12
N MET A 74 19.33 -40.27 -18.47
CA MET A 74 18.47 -41.34 -19.05
C MET A 74 17.02 -41.36 -18.52
N ASP A 75 16.73 -40.79 -17.35
CA ASP A 75 15.35 -40.57 -16.83
C ASP A 75 14.78 -39.19 -17.24
N ALA A 76 15.57 -38.36 -17.91
CA ALA A 76 15.05 -37.23 -18.67
C ALA A 76 14.41 -37.75 -19.96
N GLY A 77 13.21 -38.33 -19.83
CA GLY A 77 12.30 -38.52 -20.96
C GLY A 77 12.26 -37.23 -21.80
N ALA A 78 12.29 -37.41 -23.12
CA ALA A 78 12.32 -36.41 -24.21
C ALA A 78 12.50 -34.93 -23.78
N PRO A 79 13.52 -34.21 -24.29
CA PRO A 79 13.79 -32.83 -23.86
C PRO A 79 12.49 -32.02 -23.87
N LYS A 80 12.11 -31.35 -22.76
CA LYS A 80 10.77 -30.72 -22.56
C LYS A 80 10.23 -29.98 -23.79
N ARG A 81 11.14 -29.36 -24.56
CA ARG A 81 10.88 -28.71 -25.85
C ARG A 81 10.21 -29.64 -26.88
N PHE A 82 10.68 -30.88 -27.01
CA PHE A 82 10.12 -31.90 -27.89
C PHE A 82 8.68 -32.28 -27.49
N LYS A 83 8.39 -32.37 -26.18
CA LYS A 83 7.04 -32.66 -25.70
C LYS A 83 6.09 -31.46 -25.89
N GLU A 84 6.55 -30.24 -25.66
CA GLU A 84 5.78 -29.01 -25.94
C GLU A 84 5.52 -28.84 -27.45
N ASP A 85 6.47 -29.24 -28.31
CA ASP A 85 6.33 -29.19 -29.76
C ASP A 85 5.32 -30.27 -30.25
N GLU A 86 5.36 -31.48 -29.68
CA GLU A 86 4.36 -32.53 -29.91
C GLU A 86 2.95 -32.10 -29.47
N GLU A 87 2.82 -31.47 -28.29
CA GLU A 87 1.54 -30.97 -27.76
C GLU A 87 0.96 -29.84 -28.63
N LYS A 88 1.79 -28.89 -29.10
CA LYS A 88 1.37 -27.84 -30.04
C LYS A 88 0.93 -28.41 -31.39
N GLU A 89 1.63 -29.41 -31.90
CA GLU A 89 1.30 -30.07 -33.16
C GLU A 89 -0.01 -30.87 -33.05
N GLN A 90 -0.23 -31.56 -31.93
CA GLN A 90 -1.50 -32.24 -31.64
C GLN A 90 -2.67 -31.25 -31.54
N LEU A 91 -2.49 -30.15 -30.79
CA LEU A 91 -3.51 -29.11 -30.64
C LEU A 91 -3.83 -28.40 -31.97
N ALA A 92 -2.81 -28.16 -32.81
CA ALA A 92 -3.00 -27.61 -34.15
C ALA A 92 -3.77 -28.58 -35.08
N LYS A 93 -3.50 -29.90 -34.99
CA LYS A 93 -4.21 -30.94 -35.77
C LYS A 93 -5.67 -31.10 -35.31
N GLU A 94 -5.92 -30.99 -34.01
CA GLU A 94 -7.28 -31.00 -33.46
C GLU A 94 -8.07 -29.75 -33.91
N LEU A 95 -7.47 -28.57 -33.81
CA LEU A 95 -8.07 -27.33 -34.33
C LEU A 95 -8.28 -27.37 -35.85
N ALA A 96 -7.39 -28.04 -36.59
CA ALA A 96 -7.45 -28.16 -38.06
C ALA A 96 -8.53 -29.13 -38.56
N LYS A 97 -9.04 -30.01 -37.69
CA LYS A 97 -10.05 -31.02 -38.05
C LYS A 97 -11.42 -30.39 -38.32
N ASP A 98 -11.72 -29.31 -37.62
CA ASP A 98 -12.94 -28.53 -37.80
C ASP A 98 -12.69 -27.41 -38.81
N TRP A 99 -13.06 -27.66 -40.07
CA TRP A 99 -12.90 -26.71 -41.18
C TRP A 99 -13.56 -25.34 -40.91
N SER A 100 -14.66 -25.30 -40.17
CA SER A 100 -15.32 -24.06 -39.75
C SER A 100 -14.48 -23.27 -38.74
N ALA A 101 -13.87 -23.94 -37.75
CA ALA A 101 -13.09 -23.31 -36.71
C ALA A 101 -11.77 -22.71 -37.24
N VAL A 102 -11.12 -23.41 -38.18
CA VAL A 102 -9.94 -22.90 -38.89
C VAL A 102 -10.30 -21.65 -39.69
N PHE A 103 -11.41 -21.70 -40.44
CA PHE A 103 -11.87 -20.59 -41.25
C PHE A 103 -12.20 -19.35 -40.41
N GLU A 104 -12.92 -19.52 -39.30
CA GLU A 104 -13.22 -18.43 -38.36
C GLU A 104 -11.96 -17.83 -37.73
N ARG A 105 -10.99 -18.65 -37.34
CA ARG A 105 -9.73 -18.19 -36.75
C ARG A 105 -8.85 -17.46 -37.77
N SER A 106 -8.80 -17.95 -39.00
CA SER A 106 -8.11 -17.29 -40.12
C SER A 106 -8.79 -15.95 -40.47
N ILE A 107 -10.13 -15.87 -40.48
CA ILE A 107 -10.85 -14.61 -40.68
C ILE A 107 -10.55 -13.62 -39.56
N ASN A 108 -10.61 -14.05 -38.30
CA ASN A 108 -10.33 -13.18 -37.16
C ASN A 108 -8.88 -12.64 -37.19
N THR A 109 -7.93 -13.45 -37.66
CA THR A 109 -6.52 -13.07 -37.78
C THR A 109 -6.27 -12.15 -38.99
N LEU A 110 -6.84 -12.47 -40.16
CA LEU A 110 -6.65 -11.70 -41.39
C LEU A 110 -7.42 -10.37 -41.39
N PHE A 111 -8.65 -10.36 -40.87
CA PHE A 111 -9.48 -9.16 -40.75
C PHE A 111 -9.29 -8.41 -39.44
N LEU A 112 -8.35 -8.85 -38.59
CA LEU A 112 -7.98 -8.19 -37.33
C LEU A 112 -9.19 -7.77 -36.49
N THR A 113 -10.17 -8.66 -36.37
CA THR A 113 -11.47 -8.34 -35.74
C THR A 113 -11.31 -7.90 -34.29
N GLU A 114 -10.30 -8.42 -33.58
CA GLU A 114 -9.93 -7.97 -32.24
C GLU A 114 -9.38 -6.53 -32.20
N MET A 115 -8.64 -6.10 -33.23
CA MET A 115 -8.19 -4.71 -33.35
C MET A 115 -9.37 -3.78 -33.63
N VAL A 116 -10.32 -4.21 -34.46
CA VAL A 116 -11.54 -3.44 -34.75
C VAL A 116 -12.41 -3.30 -33.50
N ARG A 117 -12.54 -4.36 -32.69
CA ARG A 117 -13.23 -4.29 -31.39
C ARG A 117 -12.54 -3.29 -30.44
N GLY A 118 -11.21 -3.31 -30.38
CA GLY A 118 -10.43 -2.31 -29.64
C GLY A 118 -10.67 -0.88 -30.15
N LEU A 119 -10.66 -0.69 -31.46
CA LEU A 119 -10.90 0.61 -32.09
C LEU A 119 -12.34 1.11 -31.87
N MET A 120 -13.32 0.23 -31.85
CA MET A 120 -14.71 0.60 -31.54
C MET A 120 -14.86 1.01 -30.06
N LEU A 121 -14.12 0.39 -29.15
CA LEU A 121 -14.10 0.80 -27.75
C LEU A 121 -13.43 2.18 -27.57
N THR A 122 -12.31 2.42 -28.25
CA THR A 122 -11.67 3.74 -28.21
C THR A 122 -12.54 4.81 -28.86
N LEU A 123 -13.24 4.48 -29.95
CA LEU A 123 -14.20 5.37 -30.59
C LEU A 123 -15.38 5.70 -29.67
N LYS A 124 -15.86 4.73 -28.87
CA LYS A 124 -16.88 4.97 -27.85
C LYS A 124 -16.42 6.02 -26.83
N TYR A 125 -15.23 5.84 -26.23
CA TYR A 125 -14.67 6.82 -25.28
C TYR A 125 -14.24 8.14 -25.93
N PHE A 126 -14.04 8.16 -27.25
CA PHE A 126 -13.80 9.38 -28.00
C PHE A 126 -15.04 10.29 -27.99
N PHE A 127 -16.24 9.73 -28.18
CA PHE A 127 -17.51 10.47 -28.16
C PHE A 127 -18.13 10.64 -26.77
N GLU A 128 -17.65 9.93 -25.75
CA GLU A 128 -18.07 10.14 -24.36
C GLU A 128 -17.53 11.47 -23.80
N ARG A 129 -18.30 12.09 -22.90
CA ARG A 129 -17.89 13.35 -22.26
C ARG A 129 -16.62 13.14 -21.45
N LYS A 130 -15.67 14.08 -21.54
CA LYS A 130 -14.40 14.00 -20.80
C LYS A 130 -14.62 14.34 -19.33
N VAL A 131 -14.06 13.50 -18.45
CA VAL A 131 -14.03 13.75 -16.99
C VAL A 131 -12.79 14.58 -16.66
N THR A 132 -12.76 15.82 -17.17
CA THR A 132 -11.67 16.78 -16.95
C THR A 132 -12.22 18.02 -16.27
N ILE A 133 -11.61 18.41 -15.16
CA ILE A 133 -11.89 19.69 -14.48
C ILE A 133 -10.98 20.78 -15.06
N ASN A 134 -11.48 22.02 -15.14
CA ASN A 134 -10.71 23.15 -15.66
C ASN A 134 -9.92 23.84 -14.54
N TYR A 135 -8.81 23.25 -14.12
CA TYR A 135 -7.86 23.88 -13.21
C TYR A 135 -7.17 25.06 -13.92
N PRO A 136 -7.11 26.29 -13.36
CA PRO A 136 -7.26 26.67 -11.94
C PRO A 136 -8.64 27.22 -11.53
N PHE A 137 -9.62 27.30 -12.44
CA PHE A 137 -10.92 27.91 -12.16
C PHE A 137 -11.87 27.00 -11.37
N GLU A 138 -11.76 25.69 -11.60
CA GLU A 138 -12.51 24.65 -10.89
C GLU A 138 -11.52 23.71 -10.20
N LYS A 139 -11.69 23.50 -8.89
CA LYS A 139 -10.85 22.61 -8.08
C LYS A 139 -11.59 21.31 -7.77
N GLY A 140 -10.84 20.24 -7.50
CA GLY A 140 -11.40 18.98 -7.06
C GLY A 140 -12.09 19.12 -5.69
N PRO A 141 -13.13 18.33 -5.40
CA PRO A 141 -13.76 18.34 -4.09
C PRO A 141 -12.80 17.82 -3.01
N LEU A 142 -12.66 18.57 -1.92
CA LEU A 142 -11.85 18.17 -0.76
C LEU A 142 -12.74 17.80 0.42
N SER A 143 -12.27 16.86 1.24
CA SER A 143 -12.91 16.54 2.53
C SER A 143 -12.42 17.50 3.62
N PRO A 144 -13.20 17.75 4.68
CA PRO A 144 -12.74 18.54 5.84
C PRO A 144 -11.50 17.96 6.56
N ARG A 145 -11.24 16.66 6.40
CA ARG A 145 -10.06 15.95 6.95
C ARG A 145 -8.84 15.97 6.03
N PHE A 146 -8.87 16.84 5.02
CA PHE A 146 -7.74 16.97 4.12
C PHE A 146 -6.52 17.48 4.89
N ARG A 147 -5.34 16.98 4.50
CA ARG A 147 -4.06 17.27 5.15
C ARG A 147 -3.17 18.05 4.19
N GLY A 148 -3.00 19.34 4.46
CA GLY A 148 -2.24 20.27 3.63
C GLY A 148 -1.16 21.02 4.42
N GLU A 149 -1.04 22.31 4.15
CA GLU A 149 -0.07 23.21 4.75
C GLU A 149 -0.26 23.30 6.28
N HIS A 150 0.83 23.23 7.03
CA HIS A 150 0.75 23.33 8.49
C HIS A 150 0.49 24.77 8.93
N ALA A 151 -0.32 24.91 9.98
CA ALA A 151 -0.66 26.19 10.57
C ALA A 151 -0.61 26.11 12.10
N LEU A 152 -0.08 27.15 12.73
CA LEU A 152 -0.17 27.36 14.17
C LEU A 152 -1.33 28.28 14.48
N ARG A 153 -2.26 27.81 15.30
CA ARG A 153 -3.48 28.54 15.64
C ARG A 153 -3.33 29.38 16.90
N ARG A 154 -4.18 30.39 17.00
CA ARG A 154 -4.36 31.24 18.18
C ARG A 154 -5.68 30.93 18.88
N TYR A 155 -5.76 31.27 20.16
CA TYR A 155 -7.01 31.37 20.88
C TYR A 155 -7.80 32.59 20.36
N ASP A 156 -9.09 32.63 20.67
CA ASP A 156 -9.97 33.74 20.27
C ASP A 156 -9.54 35.10 20.88
N THR A 157 -8.71 35.06 21.93
CA THR A 157 -8.08 36.23 22.56
C THR A 157 -6.85 36.75 21.82
N GLY A 158 -6.38 36.06 20.77
CA GLY A 158 -5.16 36.39 20.01
C GLY A 158 -3.87 35.75 20.55
N GLU A 159 -3.94 35.08 21.70
CA GLU A 159 -2.80 34.39 22.29
C GLU A 159 -2.49 33.08 21.54
N GLU A 160 -1.22 32.71 21.38
CA GLU A 160 -0.86 31.45 20.72
C GLU A 160 -1.33 30.21 21.51
N ARG A 161 -1.81 29.18 20.81
CA ARG A 161 -2.27 27.95 21.47
C ARG A 161 -1.12 27.08 21.97
N CYS A 162 0.05 27.15 21.34
CA CYS A 162 1.18 26.27 21.63
C CYS A 162 1.74 26.50 23.05
N ILE A 163 1.78 25.44 23.86
CA ILE A 163 2.32 25.43 25.23
C ILE A 163 3.72 24.79 25.33
N ALA A 164 4.41 24.61 24.19
CA ALA A 164 5.75 24.03 24.12
C ALA A 164 5.91 22.67 24.83
N CYS A 165 4.91 21.78 24.67
CA CYS A 165 4.89 20.43 25.26
C CYS A 165 5.81 19.42 24.56
N LYS A 166 6.26 19.72 23.33
CA LYS A 166 7.11 18.87 22.48
C LYS A 166 6.54 17.49 22.09
N LEU A 167 5.24 17.27 22.28
CA LEU A 167 4.57 16.03 21.87
C LEU A 167 4.59 15.84 20.34
N CYS A 168 4.35 16.92 19.58
CA CYS A 168 4.38 16.89 18.12
C CYS A 168 5.79 16.60 17.56
N GLU A 169 6.85 17.07 18.23
CA GLU A 169 8.25 16.75 17.89
C GLU A 169 8.55 15.26 18.14
N ALA A 170 8.10 14.73 19.29
CA ALA A 170 8.33 13.34 19.66
C ALA A 170 7.59 12.33 18.76
N ILE A 171 6.37 12.65 18.33
CA ILE A 171 5.55 11.74 17.50
C ILE A 171 5.89 11.82 16.00
N CYS A 172 6.61 12.86 15.56
CA CYS A 172 6.89 13.09 14.15
C CYS A 172 7.75 11.94 13.59
N PRO A 173 7.22 11.12 12.64
CA PRO A 173 7.95 9.96 12.15
C PRO A 173 9.19 10.33 11.33
N ALA A 174 9.18 11.52 10.71
CA ALA A 174 10.28 12.04 9.89
C ALA A 174 11.19 13.03 10.64
N GLN A 175 10.93 13.31 11.92
CA GLN A 175 11.68 14.30 12.71
C GLN A 175 11.86 15.64 11.98
N ALA A 176 10.76 16.12 11.37
CA ALA A 176 10.73 17.36 10.60
C ALA A 176 10.60 18.62 11.48
N ILE A 177 10.11 18.46 12.72
CA ILE A 177 9.80 19.55 13.63
C ILE A 177 10.96 19.73 14.62
N THR A 178 11.38 20.97 14.86
CA THR A 178 12.36 21.32 15.91
C THR A 178 11.76 22.37 16.83
N ILE A 179 11.74 22.11 18.14
CA ILE A 179 11.08 22.98 19.13
C ILE A 179 12.04 23.38 20.26
N GLU A 180 12.17 24.68 20.49
CA GLU A 180 12.85 25.25 21.66
C GLU A 180 11.84 26.04 22.49
N ALA A 181 11.94 25.90 23.81
CA ALA A 181 10.96 26.41 24.76
C ALA A 181 11.64 27.28 25.81
N GLU A 182 11.10 28.47 26.04
CA GLU A 182 11.56 29.39 27.09
C GLU A 182 10.35 29.93 27.86
N GLU A 183 10.63 30.45 29.05
CA GLU A 183 9.63 31.10 29.89
C GLU A 183 9.55 32.57 29.48
N ARG A 184 8.34 33.03 29.14
CA ARG A 184 8.08 34.44 28.81
C ARG A 184 8.03 35.27 30.10
N GLU A 185 8.16 36.59 29.97
CA GLU A 185 8.01 37.57 31.07
C GLU A 185 6.71 37.39 31.89
N ASP A 186 5.65 36.87 31.26
CA ASP A 186 4.35 36.60 31.87
C ASP A 186 4.32 35.30 32.71
N GLY A 187 5.43 34.57 32.81
CA GLY A 187 5.53 33.26 33.48
C GLY A 187 4.89 32.12 32.69
N SER A 188 4.41 32.39 31.47
CA SER A 188 3.88 31.36 30.57
C SER A 188 5.00 30.70 29.76
N ARG A 189 4.94 29.38 29.63
CA ARG A 189 5.92 28.62 28.83
C ARG A 189 5.50 28.62 27.37
N ARG A 190 6.35 29.18 26.51
CA ARG A 190 6.10 29.36 25.07
C ARG A 190 7.28 28.89 24.22
N THR A 191 7.05 28.76 22.92
CA THR A 191 8.12 28.36 22.00
C THR A 191 8.88 29.58 21.53
N THR A 192 10.21 29.57 21.61
CA THR A 192 11.04 30.58 20.95
C THR A 192 11.28 30.21 19.50
N ARG A 193 11.54 28.91 19.29
CA ARG A 193 11.75 28.32 17.97
C ARG A 193 10.74 27.21 17.75
N TYR A 194 10.07 27.25 16.60
CA TYR A 194 9.15 26.21 16.17
C TYR A 194 9.27 26.12 14.67
N ASP A 195 10.17 25.25 14.22
CA ASP A 195 10.51 25.16 12.81
C ASP A 195 10.01 23.83 12.27
N ILE A 196 9.42 23.86 11.08
CA ILE A 196 9.01 22.67 10.35
C ILE A 196 9.69 22.69 8.99
N ASP A 197 10.48 21.66 8.73
CA ASP A 197 10.98 21.40 7.38
C ASP A 197 9.91 20.66 6.56
N MET A 198 9.26 21.39 5.64
CA MET A 198 8.20 20.83 4.79
C MET A 198 8.74 19.81 3.78
N THR A 199 10.05 19.76 3.54
CA THR A 199 10.68 18.76 2.66
C THR A 199 10.95 17.44 3.35
N LYS A 200 11.15 17.46 4.67
CA LYS A 200 11.17 16.26 5.51
C LYS A 200 9.77 15.80 5.91
N CYS A 201 8.81 16.72 6.03
CA CYS A 201 7.46 16.39 6.45
C CYS A 201 6.75 15.47 5.43
N ILE A 202 6.05 14.46 5.94
CA ILE A 202 5.30 13.49 5.13
C ILE A 202 3.77 13.71 5.17
N TYR A 203 3.30 14.82 5.77
CA TYR A 203 1.88 15.20 5.84
C TYR A 203 0.95 14.09 6.37
N CYS A 204 1.39 13.46 7.47
CA CYS A 204 0.69 12.33 8.06
C CYS A 204 -0.45 12.71 9.03
N GLY A 205 -0.51 13.94 9.53
CA GLY A 205 -1.51 14.37 10.51
C GLY A 205 -1.23 14.02 11.98
N PHE A 206 -0.16 13.27 12.30
CA PHE A 206 0.12 12.89 13.70
C PHE A 206 0.40 14.08 14.62
N CYS A 207 0.92 15.19 14.06
CA CYS A 207 1.14 16.41 14.84
C CYS A 207 -0.18 17.03 15.31
N GLN A 208 -1.23 16.96 14.49
CA GLN A 208 -2.56 17.48 14.81
C GLN A 208 -3.26 16.61 15.85
N GLU A 209 -3.15 15.28 15.74
CA GLU A 209 -3.75 14.35 16.70
C GLU A 209 -3.03 14.33 18.05
N ALA A 210 -1.70 14.49 18.05
CA ALA A 210 -0.91 14.48 19.28
C ALA A 210 -0.97 15.80 20.06
N CYS A 211 -1.47 16.89 19.46
CA CYS A 211 -1.50 18.18 20.11
C CYS A 211 -2.61 18.25 21.15
N PRO A 212 -2.32 18.44 22.45
CA PRO A 212 -3.34 18.43 23.50
C PRO A 212 -4.27 19.64 23.50
N VAL A 213 -3.94 20.68 22.72
CA VAL A 213 -4.62 21.98 22.70
C VAL A 213 -4.94 22.45 21.27
N ASP A 214 -4.84 21.54 20.29
CA ASP A 214 -5.03 21.83 18.86
C ASP A 214 -4.23 23.07 18.37
N ALA A 215 -2.98 23.20 18.83
CA ALA A 215 -2.12 24.33 18.46
C ALA A 215 -1.59 24.22 17.03
N ILE A 216 -1.11 23.04 16.64
CA ILE A 216 -0.70 22.75 15.27
C ILE A 216 -1.79 21.96 14.58
N VAL A 217 -2.15 22.39 13.39
CA VAL A 217 -3.13 21.72 12.54
C VAL A 217 -2.63 21.69 11.11
N GLU A 218 -3.09 20.73 10.33
CA GLU A 218 -2.90 20.72 8.89
C GLU A 218 -4.10 21.40 8.24
N GLY A 219 -3.85 22.50 7.53
CA GLY A 219 -4.85 23.32 6.87
C GLY A 219 -5.29 22.75 5.52
N PRO A 220 -6.30 23.37 4.89
CA PRO A 220 -6.82 22.96 3.59
C PRO A 220 -5.93 23.37 2.43
N ASN A 221 -4.97 24.28 2.63
CA ASN A 221 -4.11 24.76 1.57
C ASN A 221 -3.14 23.67 1.09
N PHE A 222 -3.12 23.40 -0.21
CA PHE A 222 -2.17 22.48 -0.85
C PHE A 222 -1.35 23.14 -1.96
N GLU A 223 -1.63 24.42 -2.26
CA GLU A 223 -1.04 25.16 -3.39
C GLU A 223 0.05 26.11 -2.87
N PHE A 224 1.10 25.56 -2.26
CA PHE A 224 2.23 26.32 -1.70
C PHE A 224 3.57 25.89 -2.32
N SER A 225 3.57 25.52 -3.60
CA SER A 225 4.81 25.26 -4.34
C SER A 225 5.65 26.53 -4.41
N THR A 226 6.91 26.44 -3.99
CA THR A 226 7.88 27.53 -3.99
C THR A 226 8.97 27.28 -5.03
N GLU A 227 9.68 28.35 -5.41
CA GLU A 227 10.78 28.26 -6.38
C GLU A 227 12.11 27.83 -5.71
N THR A 228 12.27 28.15 -4.43
CA THR A 228 13.48 27.84 -3.65
C THR A 228 13.21 26.80 -2.56
N HIS A 229 14.26 26.12 -2.10
CA HIS A 229 14.19 25.12 -1.03
C HIS A 229 14.05 25.76 0.34
N GLU A 230 14.73 26.89 0.54
CA GLU A 230 14.75 27.65 1.79
C GLU A 230 13.36 28.15 2.16
N GLU A 231 12.52 28.49 1.18
CA GLU A 231 11.13 28.88 1.43
C GLU A 231 10.26 27.75 2.00
N LEU A 232 10.65 26.47 1.84
CA LEU A 232 9.98 25.30 2.42
C LEU A 232 10.45 24.96 3.83
N LEU A 233 11.45 25.67 4.34
CA LEU A 233 11.81 25.64 5.75
C LEU A 233 10.97 26.69 6.46
N TYR A 234 9.95 26.24 7.18
CA TYR A 234 8.99 27.16 7.81
C TYR A 234 9.43 27.48 9.22
N ASP A 235 9.61 28.78 9.47
CA ASP A 235 9.80 29.32 10.80
C ASP A 235 8.47 29.46 11.55
N LYS A 236 8.55 29.68 12.87
CA LYS A 236 7.39 29.88 13.75
C LYS A 236 6.47 31.01 13.24
N GLU A 237 7.05 32.11 12.78
CA GLU A 237 6.29 33.29 12.33
C GLU A 237 5.45 32.99 11.09
N LYS A 238 6.03 32.29 10.11
CA LYS A 238 5.33 31.85 8.90
C LYS A 238 4.17 30.90 9.22
N LEU A 239 4.36 29.99 10.18
CA LEU A 239 3.31 29.07 10.62
C LEU A 239 2.16 29.79 11.33
N LEU A 240 2.44 30.84 12.09
CA LEU A 240 1.42 31.67 12.72
C LEU A 240 0.67 32.52 11.68
N GLU A 241 1.38 33.11 10.71
CA GLU A 241 0.76 33.85 9.61
C GLU A 241 -0.18 32.95 8.78
N ASN A 242 0.23 31.71 8.53
CA ASN A 242 -0.62 30.70 7.90
C ASN A 242 -1.87 30.40 8.72
N GLY A 243 -1.74 30.27 10.04
CA GLY A 243 -2.88 30.11 10.95
C GLY A 243 -3.82 31.29 10.88
N ASP A 244 -3.31 32.51 10.99
CA ASP A 244 -4.11 33.73 10.98
C ASP A 244 -4.85 33.91 9.64
N ARG A 245 -4.23 33.52 8.51
CA ARG A 245 -4.84 33.56 7.17
C ARG A 245 -5.96 32.53 6.99
N TRP A 246 -5.78 31.31 7.52
CA TRP A 246 -6.67 30.17 7.27
C TRP A 246 -7.58 29.80 8.46
N GLU A 247 -7.56 30.56 9.57
CA GLU A 247 -8.27 30.23 10.81
C GLU A 247 -9.77 30.02 10.60
N THR A 248 -10.41 30.77 9.71
CA THR A 248 -11.85 30.66 9.44
C THR A 248 -12.22 29.27 8.88
N GLU A 249 -11.45 28.79 7.92
CA GLU A 249 -11.68 27.50 7.27
C GLU A 249 -11.21 26.33 8.15
N ILE A 250 -10.07 26.50 8.82
CA ILE A 250 -9.55 25.55 9.80
C ILE A 250 -10.55 25.33 10.94
N ALA A 251 -11.12 26.41 11.50
CA ALA A 251 -12.09 26.33 12.58
C ALA A 251 -13.38 25.62 12.13
N GLU A 252 -13.83 25.84 10.88
CA GLU A 252 -15.00 25.15 10.34
C GLU A 252 -14.73 23.65 10.14
N ASN A 253 -13.57 23.30 9.58
CA ASN A 253 -13.16 21.91 9.40
C ASN A 253 -13.08 21.18 10.75
N LEU A 254 -12.48 21.79 11.77
CA LEU A 254 -12.41 21.21 13.11
C LEU A 254 -13.77 21.07 13.78
N LYS A 255 -14.68 22.03 13.61
CA LYS A 255 -16.07 21.90 14.10
C LYS A 255 -16.78 20.71 13.44
N SER A 256 -16.54 20.49 12.15
CA SER A 256 -17.12 19.35 11.44
C SER A 256 -16.51 18.01 11.86
N GLU A 257 -15.24 18.00 12.29
CA GLU A 257 -14.50 16.80 12.67
C GLU A 257 -14.65 16.42 14.16
N ALA A 258 -15.00 17.37 15.03
CA ALA A 258 -14.96 17.23 16.50
C ALA A 258 -15.68 16.00 17.09
N LEU A 259 -16.64 15.39 16.36
CA LEU A 259 -17.34 14.18 16.79
C LEU A 259 -16.55 12.88 16.60
N TYR A 260 -15.50 12.90 15.78
CA TYR A 260 -14.76 11.72 15.34
C TYR A 260 -13.31 11.68 15.83
N ARG A 261 -12.91 12.68 16.63
CA ARG A 261 -11.62 12.81 17.29
C ARG A 261 -11.79 12.52 18.77
#